data_AF-A0AAI8BAQ8-F1
#
_entry.id   AF-A0AAI8BAQ8-F1
#
_cell.length_a   1.000
_cell.length_b   1.000
_cell.length_c   1.000
_cell.angle_alpha   90.00
_cell.angle_beta   90.00
_cell.angle_gamma   90.00
#
_symmetry.space_group_name_H-M   'P 1'
#
loop_
_entity.id
_entity.type
_entity.pdbx_description
1 polymer ?
#
loop_
_entity_poly.entity_id
_entity_poly.type
_entity_poly.pdbx_seq_one_letter_code
_entity_poly.pdbx_strand_id
1 'polypeptide(L)'
;MSVTTLPVRASGGGASRRKLLSDPKHWVAQAGLWTVTALLIAAHQGTLLTYGFPCLAIAAGLWLYFMSPARYVGFMWWMWFLSPEVRRLADWSKGAYTPTSLIQIAPLAVTMIAGLGLLRHYRVLAERRGLPVLLILFGLMYAFLVGVVSSGPLAAIYDLANWLYPVLIGFHIVVHSRDYPEYRKVILSTFVWGMLVMGVYGIVQFFVMPKWDVLWMIGSQMSSQGDPVPYGVRVFSTMNSSGPFAFAMMGALVFMIAATERVRWIAGAAGFLSFCLCLVRSTWGGWVIALVIQLAKSSNRVRVRIIGSAIVLAALCVPLLTVGPVADRLGQRLQSITNLKDDRSYDDRNKFYATFAQTAFTDVAGEGLGATGASTKLSSSNGDLGKYGSFDSGVMNVPFVLGWPGTLLYLFGLVWLLGRALRASFRLRRDKFVAACLSLSLSVFAMLVFTNSFIGTGGLLLFMSIFSILSAAHWQKLQRASAARFPGADQ
;
A
#
# COMPACT_ATOMS: atom_id res chain seq x y z
N MET A 1 30.27 45.26 9.81
CA MET A 1 31.38 44.30 9.98
C MET A 1 31.36 43.77 11.40
N SER A 2 31.65 42.47 11.54
CA SER A 2 31.84 41.67 12.77
C SER A 2 30.72 41.69 13.84
N VAL A 3 29.79 40.74 13.74
CA VAL A 3 29.03 40.25 14.91
C VAL A 3 29.75 39.01 15.42
N THR A 4 30.22 39.13 16.65
CA THR A 4 30.96 38.17 17.46
C THR A 4 30.13 36.90 17.68
N THR A 5 30.67 35.76 17.27
CA THR A 5 30.14 34.43 17.54
C THR A 5 30.50 34.03 18.97
N LEU A 6 29.51 33.92 19.86
CA LEU A 6 29.68 33.24 21.14
C LEU A 6 29.29 31.76 21.00
N PRO A 7 30.14 30.81 21.43
CA PRO A 7 29.84 29.39 21.42
C PRO A 7 28.95 29.03 22.61
N VAL A 8 27.85 28.34 22.34
CA VAL A 8 27.05 27.66 23.36
C VAL A 8 27.94 26.63 24.06
N ARG A 9 28.11 26.80 25.36
CA ARG A 9 28.86 25.91 26.25
C ARG A 9 28.26 24.51 26.18
N ALA A 10 28.99 23.59 25.54
CA ALA A 10 28.71 22.17 25.61
C ALA A 10 28.97 21.68 27.04
N SER A 11 27.92 21.44 27.80
CA SER A 11 27.98 20.51 28.93
C SER A 11 28.10 19.09 28.36
N GLY A 12 29.34 18.74 28.04
CA GLY A 12 29.73 17.43 27.54
C GLY A 12 29.51 16.32 28.56
N GLY A 13 29.33 15.11 28.04
CA GLY A 13 29.90 13.92 28.66
C GLY A 13 28.98 12.71 28.77
N GLY A 14 27.74 12.85 29.23
CA GLY A 14 26.95 11.70 29.70
C GLY A 14 25.73 11.28 28.87
N ALA A 15 25.14 12.20 28.10
CA ALA A 15 23.77 11.99 27.56
C ALA A 15 23.73 11.35 26.16
N SER A 16 24.78 11.49 25.35
CA SER A 16 24.80 10.98 23.96
C SER A 16 25.02 9.47 23.89
N ARG A 17 25.90 8.91 24.75
CA ARG A 17 26.09 7.45 24.88
C ARG A 17 24.89 6.75 25.51
N ARG A 18 24.15 7.43 26.40
CA ARG A 18 22.96 6.84 27.05
C ARG A 18 21.76 6.70 26.11
N LYS A 19 21.57 7.60 25.14
CA LYS A 19 20.48 7.46 24.13
C LYS A 19 20.75 6.39 23.08
N LEU A 20 22.03 6.09 22.78
CA LEU A 20 22.36 5.02 21.84
C LEU A 20 22.22 3.62 22.45
N LEU A 21 22.31 3.52 23.78
CA LEU A 21 22.24 2.26 24.54
C LEU A 21 20.89 2.03 25.24
N SER A 22 19.93 2.96 25.14
CA SER A 22 18.61 2.86 25.79
C SER A 22 17.47 2.40 24.88
N ASP A 23 17.72 1.93 23.65
CA ASP A 23 16.65 1.38 22.80
C ASP A 23 16.93 0.00 22.15
N PRO A 24 17.27 -1.08 22.92
CA PRO A 24 17.64 -2.37 22.32
C PRO A 24 16.52 -3.41 22.19
N LYS A 25 15.22 -3.10 22.40
CA LYS A 25 14.19 -4.17 22.56
C LYS A 25 13.09 -4.24 21.49
N HIS A 26 12.98 -3.30 20.56
CA HIS A 26 11.85 -3.26 19.63
C HIS A 26 12.09 -3.90 18.25
N TRP A 27 13.34 -4.10 17.83
CA TRP A 27 13.65 -4.78 16.56
C TRP A 27 13.72 -6.30 16.69
N VAL A 28 13.86 -6.81 17.92
CA VAL A 28 14.05 -8.25 18.21
C VAL A 28 12.89 -9.09 17.68
N ALA A 29 11.64 -8.63 17.84
CA ALA A 29 10.48 -9.35 17.32
C ALA A 29 10.49 -9.47 15.78
N GLN A 30 10.90 -8.41 15.09
CA GLN A 30 10.99 -8.38 13.63
C GLN A 30 12.15 -9.27 13.15
N ALA A 31 13.33 -9.08 13.71
CA ALA A 31 14.50 -9.87 13.36
C ALA A 31 14.30 -11.36 13.69
N GLY A 32 13.69 -11.67 14.83
CA GLY A 32 13.34 -13.03 15.21
C GLY A 32 12.44 -13.71 14.19
N LEU A 33 11.34 -13.06 13.79
CA LEU A 33 10.44 -13.58 12.75
C LEU A 33 11.19 -13.87 11.45
N TRP A 34 11.95 -12.89 10.94
CA TRP A 34 12.63 -13.06 9.64
C TRP A 34 13.78 -14.07 9.71
N THR A 35 14.49 -14.15 10.84
CA THR A 35 15.55 -15.14 11.06
C THR A 35 14.97 -16.55 11.11
N VAL A 36 13.92 -16.79 11.89
CA VAL A 36 13.23 -18.09 11.95
C VAL A 36 12.67 -18.46 10.58
N THR A 37 12.08 -17.49 9.88
CA THR A 37 11.58 -17.67 8.51
C THR A 37 12.70 -18.14 7.57
N ALA A 38 13.84 -17.44 7.56
CA ALA A 38 15.00 -17.78 6.73
C ALA A 38 15.57 -19.17 7.07
N LEU A 39 15.67 -19.51 8.36
CA LEU A 39 16.14 -20.82 8.82
C LEU A 39 15.19 -21.95 8.37
N LEU A 40 13.88 -21.76 8.48
CA LEU A 40 12.90 -22.77 8.06
C LEU A 40 12.88 -22.96 6.53
N ILE A 41 13.08 -21.88 5.77
CA ILE A 41 13.24 -21.95 4.31
C ILE A 41 14.51 -22.73 3.96
N ALA A 42 15.65 -22.40 4.60
CA ALA A 42 16.92 -23.08 4.36
C ALA A 42 16.90 -24.56 4.75
N ALA A 43 16.14 -24.91 5.79
CA ALA A 43 15.92 -26.29 6.23
C ALA A 43 14.84 -27.03 5.41
N HIS A 44 14.29 -26.42 4.35
CA HIS A 44 13.20 -26.94 3.52
C HIS A 44 11.93 -27.32 4.32
N GLN A 45 11.69 -26.69 5.48
CA GLN A 45 10.55 -26.96 6.36
C GLN A 45 9.30 -26.14 5.99
N GLY A 46 8.84 -26.30 4.74
CA GLY A 46 7.70 -25.53 4.21
C GLY A 46 6.38 -25.74 4.97
N THR A 47 6.15 -26.94 5.52
CA THR A 47 4.97 -27.24 6.35
C THR A 47 4.99 -26.49 7.67
N LEU A 48 6.11 -26.55 8.41
CA LEU A 48 6.25 -25.82 9.66
C LEU A 48 6.15 -24.31 9.42
N LEU A 49 6.72 -23.82 8.32
CA LEU A 49 6.62 -22.41 7.93
C LEU A 49 5.18 -21.97 7.67
N THR A 50 4.33 -22.85 7.12
CA THR A 50 2.93 -22.54 6.81
C THR A 50 2.11 -22.19 8.05
N TYR A 51 2.38 -22.85 9.17
CA TYR A 51 1.71 -22.61 10.45
C TYR A 51 2.48 -21.62 11.33
N GLY A 52 3.81 -21.74 11.39
CA GLY A 52 4.67 -20.93 12.24
C GLY A 52 4.71 -19.46 11.82
N PHE A 53 4.79 -19.17 10.52
CA PHE A 53 4.87 -17.81 10.01
C PHE A 53 3.69 -16.91 10.44
N PRO A 54 2.41 -17.27 10.22
CA PRO A 54 1.29 -16.43 10.64
C PRO A 54 1.25 -16.24 12.16
N CYS A 55 1.52 -17.28 12.96
CA CYS A 55 1.55 -17.17 14.42
C CYS A 55 2.64 -16.20 14.91
N LEU A 56 3.86 -16.36 14.40
CA LEU A 56 4.99 -15.50 14.76
C LEU A 56 4.78 -14.06 14.28
N ALA A 57 4.20 -13.89 13.09
CA ALA A 57 3.89 -12.56 12.55
C ALA A 57 2.84 -11.84 13.39
N ILE A 58 1.77 -12.54 13.82
CA ILE A 58 0.75 -11.97 14.71
C ILE A 58 1.35 -11.62 16.07
N ALA A 59 2.18 -12.50 16.65
CA ALA A 59 2.85 -12.24 17.92
C ALA A 59 3.77 -11.02 17.84
N ALA A 60 4.59 -10.92 16.79
CA ALA A 60 5.45 -9.76 16.54
C ALA A 60 4.64 -8.49 16.29
N GLY A 61 3.54 -8.59 15.55
CA GLY A 61 2.61 -7.49 15.29
C GLY A 61 1.95 -6.98 16.56
N LEU A 62 1.46 -7.87 17.43
CA LEU A 62 0.88 -7.52 18.73
C LEU A 62 1.93 -6.84 19.60
N TRP A 63 3.12 -7.42 19.73
CA TRP A 63 4.21 -6.82 20.50
C TRP A 63 4.52 -5.40 20.04
N LEU A 64 4.70 -5.20 18.73
CA LEU A 64 4.97 -3.88 18.17
C LEU A 64 3.81 -2.91 18.34
N TYR A 65 2.56 -3.37 18.23
CA TYR A 65 1.39 -2.53 18.41
C TYR A 65 1.37 -1.87 19.80
N PHE A 66 1.77 -2.59 20.85
CA PHE A 66 1.85 -2.04 22.20
C PHE A 66 3.15 -1.28 22.49
N MET A 67 4.27 -1.75 21.94
CA MET A 67 5.59 -1.25 22.32
C MET A 67 6.09 -0.10 21.43
N SER A 68 5.76 -0.11 20.14
CA SER A 68 6.17 0.91 19.18
C SER A 68 5.14 1.04 18.05
N PRO A 69 4.06 1.83 18.26
CA PRO A 69 2.96 2.00 17.31
C PRO A 69 3.40 2.44 15.90
N ALA A 70 4.44 3.27 15.81
CA ALA A 70 5.01 3.68 14.52
C ALA A 70 5.68 2.50 13.78
N ARG A 71 6.51 1.70 14.49
CA ARG A 71 7.19 0.53 13.91
C ARG A 71 6.21 -0.59 13.55
N TYR A 72 5.09 -0.71 14.24
CA TYR A 72 4.00 -1.59 13.86
C TYR A 72 3.51 -1.31 12.43
N VAL A 73 3.31 -0.04 12.04
CA VAL A 73 2.91 0.31 10.67
C VAL A 73 4.00 -0.06 9.65
N GLY A 74 5.27 0.15 9.98
CA GLY A 74 6.38 -0.30 9.13
C GLY A 74 6.40 -1.83 8.98
N PHE A 75 6.24 -2.56 10.07
CA PHE A 75 6.18 -4.02 10.08
C PHE A 75 5.00 -4.55 9.27
N MET A 76 3.82 -3.96 9.42
CA MET A 76 2.65 -4.28 8.61
C MET A 76 2.96 -4.16 7.11
N TRP A 77 3.60 -3.09 6.66
CA TRP A 77 4.00 -2.94 5.26
C TRP A 77 4.99 -4.03 4.82
N TRP A 78 5.96 -4.39 5.65
CA TRP A 78 6.86 -5.53 5.37
C TRP A 78 6.10 -6.85 5.20
N MET A 79 5.06 -7.09 6.01
CA MET A 79 4.18 -8.25 5.82
C MET A 79 3.50 -8.22 4.45
N TRP A 80 2.97 -7.07 4.02
CA TRP A 80 2.37 -6.94 2.69
C TRP A 80 3.38 -7.10 1.54
N PHE A 81 4.62 -6.63 1.73
CA PHE A 81 5.66 -6.74 0.72
C PHE A 81 6.19 -8.16 0.56
N LEU A 82 6.36 -8.92 1.65
CA LEU A 82 7.15 -10.17 1.63
C LEU A 82 6.34 -11.44 1.88
N SER A 83 5.16 -11.39 2.50
CA SER A 83 4.41 -12.63 2.81
C SER A 83 4.11 -13.50 1.57
N PRO A 84 3.78 -12.94 0.39
CA PRO A 84 3.60 -13.77 -0.80
C PRO A 84 4.87 -14.49 -1.26
N GLU A 85 6.05 -13.87 -1.09
CA GLU A 85 7.34 -14.52 -1.32
C GLU A 85 7.56 -15.67 -0.35
N VAL A 86 7.31 -15.44 0.95
CA VAL A 86 7.42 -16.49 1.97
C VAL A 86 6.50 -17.67 1.64
N ARG A 87 5.28 -17.40 1.16
CA ARG A 87 4.37 -18.46 0.69
C ARG A 87 5.00 -19.26 -0.46
N ARG A 88 5.52 -18.59 -1.48
CA ARG A 88 6.09 -19.25 -2.66
C ARG A 88 7.29 -20.13 -2.30
N LEU A 89 8.16 -19.64 -1.43
CA LEU A 89 9.29 -20.41 -0.92
C LEU A 89 8.84 -21.61 -0.05
N ALA A 90 7.76 -21.45 0.73
CA ALA A 90 7.17 -22.54 1.51
C ALA A 90 6.58 -23.64 0.62
N ASP A 91 5.78 -23.25 -0.40
CA ASP A 91 5.17 -24.18 -1.36
C ASP A 91 6.25 -24.89 -2.18
N TRP A 92 7.29 -24.17 -2.61
CA TRP A 92 8.45 -24.76 -3.28
C TRP A 92 9.20 -25.76 -2.39
N SER A 93 9.39 -25.44 -1.10
CA SER A 93 10.04 -26.34 -0.14
C SER A 93 9.22 -27.62 0.11
N LYS A 94 7.90 -27.55 -0.01
CA LYS A 94 7.01 -28.73 0.03
C LYS A 94 6.99 -29.52 -1.29
N GLY A 95 7.46 -28.93 -2.39
CA GLY A 95 7.38 -29.50 -3.73
C GLY A 95 6.00 -29.42 -4.39
N ALA A 96 5.05 -28.67 -3.81
CA ALA A 96 3.67 -28.60 -4.32
C ALA A 96 3.03 -27.23 -4.07
N TYR A 97 2.19 -26.81 -5.02
CA TYR A 97 1.36 -25.62 -4.85
C TYR A 97 0.24 -25.88 -3.84
N THR A 98 0.14 -25.04 -2.80
CA THR A 98 -0.97 -25.10 -1.85
C THR A 98 -2.03 -24.08 -2.25
N PRO A 99 -3.27 -24.45 -2.63
CA PRO A 99 -4.29 -23.47 -3.02
C PRO A 99 -4.65 -22.46 -1.92
N THR A 100 -4.81 -22.94 -0.68
CA THR A 100 -5.22 -22.19 0.50
C THR A 100 -4.11 -22.13 1.55
N SER A 101 -3.10 -21.29 1.32
CA SER A 101 -1.99 -21.15 2.26
C SER A 101 -2.32 -20.18 3.41
N LEU A 102 -2.18 -20.66 4.65
CA LEU A 102 -2.35 -19.85 5.87
C LEU A 102 -1.35 -18.69 5.97
N ILE A 103 -0.22 -18.74 5.26
CA ILE A 103 0.78 -17.66 5.21
C ILE A 103 0.15 -16.35 4.73
N GLN A 104 -0.83 -16.40 3.81
CA GLN A 104 -1.48 -15.18 3.32
C GLN A 104 -2.44 -14.55 4.31
N ILE A 105 -2.81 -15.26 5.38
CA ILE A 105 -3.58 -14.67 6.49
C ILE A 105 -2.69 -13.73 7.30
N ALA A 106 -1.37 -13.95 7.34
CA ALA A 106 -0.44 -13.15 8.15
C ALA A 106 -0.51 -11.63 7.88
N PRO A 107 -0.39 -11.11 6.65
CA PRO A 107 -0.50 -9.67 6.40
C PRO A 107 -1.88 -9.11 6.76
N LEU A 108 -2.94 -9.89 6.51
CA LEU A 108 -4.31 -9.51 6.86
C LEU A 108 -4.46 -9.40 8.39
N ALA A 109 -4.12 -10.47 9.11
CA ALA A 109 -4.25 -10.55 10.56
C ALA A 109 -3.39 -9.51 11.28
N VAL A 110 -2.14 -9.32 10.84
CA VAL A 110 -1.26 -8.27 11.39
C VAL A 110 -1.90 -6.90 11.19
N THR A 111 -2.48 -6.60 10.02
CA THR A 111 -3.15 -5.32 9.77
C THR A 111 -4.40 -5.14 10.65
N MET A 112 -5.17 -6.22 10.84
CA MET A 112 -6.39 -6.22 11.66
C MET A 112 -6.14 -5.96 13.15
N ILE A 113 -4.90 -6.13 13.65
CA ILE A 113 -4.53 -5.72 15.02
C ILE A 113 -4.83 -4.22 15.25
N ALA A 114 -4.77 -3.40 14.20
CA ALA A 114 -5.15 -1.98 14.27
C ALA A 114 -6.61 -1.77 14.71
N GLY A 115 -7.48 -2.76 14.53
CA GLY A 115 -8.86 -2.78 15.02
C GLY A 115 -8.97 -2.64 16.54
N LEU A 116 -7.97 -3.11 17.31
CA LEU A 116 -7.88 -2.85 18.75
C LEU A 116 -7.85 -1.35 19.07
N GLY A 117 -7.31 -0.55 18.14
CA GLY A 117 -7.29 0.91 18.25
C GLY A 117 -8.70 1.50 18.27
N LEU A 118 -9.62 0.95 17.46
CA LEU A 118 -11.01 1.37 17.39
C LEU A 118 -11.72 1.16 18.72
N LEU A 119 -11.49 -0.01 19.34
CA LEU A 119 -12.08 -0.37 20.65
C LEU A 119 -11.53 0.52 21.77
N ARG A 120 -10.22 0.77 21.79
CA ARG A 120 -9.58 1.59 22.84
C ARG A 120 -9.86 3.07 22.72
N HIS A 121 -10.01 3.56 21.50
CA HIS A 121 -10.14 4.99 21.20
C HIS A 121 -11.49 5.32 20.57
N TYR A 122 -12.53 4.56 20.90
CA TYR A 122 -13.89 4.74 20.36
C TYR A 122 -14.42 6.16 20.57
N ARG A 123 -14.00 6.85 21.65
CA ARG A 123 -14.37 8.25 21.93
C ARG A 123 -13.94 9.21 20.81
N VAL A 124 -12.87 8.90 20.08
CA VAL A 124 -12.43 9.70 18.92
C VAL A 124 -13.45 9.64 17.78
N LEU A 125 -14.21 8.54 17.66
CA LEU A 125 -15.29 8.40 16.68
C LEU A 125 -16.48 9.31 17.00
N ALA A 126 -16.76 9.53 18.30
CA ALA A 126 -17.84 10.40 18.76
C ALA A 126 -17.54 11.90 18.53
N GLU A 127 -16.29 12.26 18.25
CA GLU A 127 -15.94 13.63 17.91
C GLU A 127 -16.27 13.96 16.45
N ARG A 128 -16.47 15.25 16.12
CA ARG A 128 -16.67 15.72 14.73
C ARG A 128 -15.58 15.26 13.77
N ARG A 129 -14.37 14.98 14.28
CA ARG A 129 -13.26 14.47 13.46
C ARG A 129 -13.41 13.00 13.06
N GLY A 130 -14.20 12.21 13.79
CA GLY A 130 -14.46 10.79 13.57
C GLY A 130 -15.69 10.47 12.72
N LEU A 131 -16.62 11.43 12.55
CA LEU A 131 -17.83 11.26 11.73
C LEU A 131 -17.59 10.67 10.32
N PRO A 132 -16.57 11.12 9.54
CA PRO A 132 -16.33 10.52 8.23
C PRO A 132 -15.95 9.04 8.27
N VAL A 133 -15.29 8.61 9.35
CA VAL A 133 -14.92 7.20 9.57
C VAL A 133 -16.17 6.41 9.92
N LEU A 134 -17.05 6.95 10.77
CA LEU A 134 -18.33 6.31 11.10
C LEU A 134 -19.19 6.07 9.86
N LEU A 135 -19.29 7.06 8.95
CA LEU A 135 -20.00 6.92 7.69
C LEU A 135 -19.46 5.75 6.84
N ILE A 136 -18.13 5.67 6.73
CA ILE A 136 -17.47 4.55 6.05
C ILE A 136 -17.83 3.22 6.73
N LEU A 137 -17.72 3.14 8.05
CA LEU A 137 -18.03 1.92 8.81
C LEU A 137 -19.49 1.49 8.68
N PHE A 138 -20.45 2.43 8.68
CA PHE A 138 -21.86 2.13 8.46
C PHE A 138 -22.12 1.64 7.04
N GLY A 139 -21.48 2.23 6.03
CA GLY A 139 -21.58 1.75 4.65
C GLY A 139 -21.05 0.32 4.48
N LEU A 140 -19.91 0.00 5.12
CA LEU A 140 -19.36 -1.35 5.13
C LEU A 140 -20.25 -2.33 5.91
N MET A 141 -20.83 -1.92 7.04
CA MET A 141 -21.74 -2.75 7.82
C MET A 141 -23.00 -3.12 7.02
N TYR A 142 -23.58 -2.16 6.31
CA TYR A 142 -24.71 -2.42 5.42
C TYR A 142 -24.37 -3.48 4.36
N ALA A 143 -23.28 -3.27 3.63
CA ALA A 143 -22.82 -4.20 2.59
C ALA A 143 -22.47 -5.59 3.13
N PHE A 144 -21.98 -5.65 4.37
CA PHE A 144 -21.71 -6.90 5.07
C PHE A 144 -22.98 -7.68 5.36
N LEU A 145 -24.02 -7.02 5.90
CA LEU A 145 -25.29 -7.68 6.19
C LEU A 145 -25.95 -8.24 4.92
N VAL A 146 -25.91 -7.48 3.82
CA VAL A 146 -26.37 -7.96 2.50
C VAL A 146 -25.52 -9.15 2.04
N GLY A 147 -24.19 -9.03 2.13
CA GLY A 147 -23.24 -10.07 1.72
C GLY A 147 -23.36 -11.39 2.47
N VAL A 148 -23.66 -11.35 3.77
CA VAL A 148 -23.89 -12.56 4.59
C VAL A 148 -25.08 -13.34 4.05
N VAL A 149 -26.12 -12.65 3.59
CA VAL A 149 -27.35 -13.26 3.05
C VAL A 149 -27.15 -13.76 1.61
N SER A 150 -26.45 -12.99 0.76
CA SER A 150 -26.30 -13.30 -0.67
C SER A 150 -25.15 -14.27 -0.98
N SER A 151 -23.99 -14.06 -0.35
CA SER A 151 -22.72 -14.73 -0.68
C SER A 151 -22.25 -15.71 0.41
N GLY A 152 -22.92 -15.70 1.56
CA GLY A 152 -22.58 -16.50 2.73
C GLY A 152 -21.56 -15.83 3.65
N PRO A 153 -21.52 -16.25 4.93
CA PRO A 153 -20.78 -15.54 5.97
C PRO A 153 -19.26 -15.54 5.76
N LEU A 154 -18.67 -16.64 5.27
CA LEU A 154 -17.22 -16.73 5.10
C LEU A 154 -16.68 -15.78 4.02
N ALA A 155 -17.34 -15.74 2.86
CA ALA A 155 -16.98 -14.83 1.78
C ALA A 155 -17.18 -13.36 2.20
N ALA A 156 -18.29 -13.06 2.87
CA ALA A 156 -18.59 -11.73 3.38
C ALA A 156 -17.58 -11.24 4.43
N ILE A 157 -17.15 -12.10 5.36
CA ILE A 157 -16.13 -11.76 6.38
C ILE A 157 -14.78 -11.47 5.74
N TYR A 158 -14.35 -12.31 4.80
CA TYR A 158 -13.08 -12.12 4.10
C TYR A 158 -13.06 -10.82 3.30
N ASP A 159 -14.16 -10.51 2.61
CA ASP A 159 -14.27 -9.27 1.84
C ASP A 159 -14.41 -8.05 2.75
N LEU A 160 -15.18 -8.14 3.84
CA LEU A 160 -15.23 -7.09 4.87
C LEU A 160 -13.84 -6.75 5.39
N ALA A 161 -13.00 -7.76 5.67
CA ALA A 161 -11.64 -7.52 6.10
C ALA A 161 -10.87 -6.69 5.06
N ASN A 162 -11.01 -7.00 3.76
CA ASN A 162 -10.38 -6.28 2.65
C ASN A 162 -10.77 -4.81 2.53
N TRP A 163 -12.01 -4.48 2.84
CA TRP A 163 -12.50 -3.11 2.88
C TRP A 163 -12.18 -2.39 4.19
N LEU A 164 -12.10 -3.12 5.30
CA LEU A 164 -12.00 -2.56 6.64
C LEU A 164 -10.55 -2.24 7.05
N TYR A 165 -9.59 -3.13 6.78
CA TYR A 165 -8.21 -2.92 7.24
C TYR A 165 -7.55 -1.62 6.76
N PRO A 166 -7.82 -1.10 5.53
CA PRO A 166 -7.27 0.19 5.11
C PRO A 166 -7.71 1.33 6.02
N VAL A 167 -8.99 1.33 6.39
CA VAL A 167 -9.61 2.31 7.27
C VAL A 167 -9.02 2.21 8.68
N LEU A 168 -8.85 0.98 9.19
CA LEU A 168 -8.30 0.73 10.52
C LEU A 168 -6.86 1.25 10.67
N ILE A 169 -6.01 1.07 9.66
CA ILE A 169 -4.64 1.59 9.68
C ILE A 169 -4.63 3.11 9.65
N GLY A 170 -5.48 3.70 8.81
CA GLY A 170 -5.70 5.13 8.82
C GLY A 170 -6.08 5.67 10.21
N PHE A 171 -7.05 5.02 10.85
CA PHE A 171 -7.48 5.37 12.20
C PHE A 171 -6.37 5.19 13.25
N HIS A 172 -5.59 4.11 13.17
CA HIS A 172 -4.46 3.89 14.07
C HIS A 172 -3.43 5.03 14.02
N ILE A 173 -3.13 5.54 12.81
CA ILE A 173 -2.19 6.66 12.62
C ILE A 173 -2.73 7.95 13.24
N VAL A 174 -4.02 8.27 13.08
CA VAL A 174 -4.58 9.53 13.57
C VAL A 174 -4.70 9.61 15.09
N VAL A 175 -4.98 8.47 15.72
CA VAL A 175 -5.01 8.36 17.18
C VAL A 175 -3.64 8.67 17.78
N HIS A 176 -2.55 8.23 17.14
CA HIS A 176 -1.17 8.48 17.57
C HIS A 176 -0.53 9.71 16.91
N SER A 177 -1.35 10.72 16.57
CA SER A 177 -0.89 11.92 15.87
C SER A 177 0.18 12.74 16.61
N ARG A 178 0.38 12.52 17.91
CA ARG A 178 1.49 13.11 18.70
C ARG A 178 2.87 12.63 18.22
N ASP A 179 2.95 11.39 17.74
CA ASP A 179 4.19 10.74 17.32
C ASP A 179 4.41 10.85 15.80
N TYR A 180 3.73 11.81 15.15
CA TYR A 180 3.81 12.03 13.71
C TYR A 180 5.23 12.01 13.12
N PRO A 181 6.25 12.67 13.71
CA PRO A 181 7.61 12.62 13.18
C PRO A 181 8.18 11.21 13.08
N GLU A 182 7.86 10.33 14.04
CA GLU A 182 8.30 8.94 14.04
C GLU A 182 7.57 8.13 12.96
N TYR A 183 6.24 8.25 12.87
CA TYR A 183 5.46 7.63 11.79
C TYR A 183 5.97 8.03 10.41
N ARG A 184 6.22 9.33 10.19
CA ARG A 184 6.80 9.83 8.95
C ARG A 184 8.13 9.15 8.63
N LYS A 185 9.04 9.05 9.61
CA LYS A 185 10.35 8.42 9.43
C LYS A 185 10.21 6.94 9.09
N VAL A 186 9.40 6.20 9.85
CA VAL A 186 9.21 4.76 9.66
C VAL A 186 8.56 4.45 8.32
N ILE A 187 7.51 5.18 7.92
CA ILE A 187 6.83 4.98 6.63
C ILE A 187 7.82 5.23 5.48
N LEU A 188 8.51 6.38 5.47
CA LEU A 188 9.46 6.69 4.41
C LEU A 188 10.57 5.64 4.31
N SER A 189 11.15 5.24 5.46
CA SER A 189 12.22 4.24 5.48
C SER A 189 11.72 2.88 4.98
N THR A 190 10.55 2.44 5.45
CA THR A 190 9.95 1.16 5.06
C THR A 190 9.69 1.10 3.56
N PHE A 191 9.17 2.17 2.95
CA PHE A 191 8.94 2.20 1.51
C PHE A 191 10.23 2.29 0.69
N VAL A 192 11.27 2.97 1.18
CA VAL A 192 12.58 3.01 0.51
C VAL A 192 13.27 1.64 0.53
N TRP A 193 13.30 0.98 1.68
CA TRP A 193 13.87 -0.37 1.78
C TRP A 193 13.02 -1.43 1.09
N GLY A 194 11.69 -1.34 1.22
CA GLY A 194 10.76 -2.19 0.48
C GLY A 194 10.92 -2.04 -1.03
N MET A 195 11.06 -0.80 -1.54
CA MET A 195 11.38 -0.55 -2.94
C MET A 195 12.69 -1.20 -3.38
N LEU A 196 13.73 -1.16 -2.54
CA LEU A 196 15.00 -1.80 -2.88
C LEU A 196 14.82 -3.32 -2.99
N VAL A 197 14.25 -3.96 -1.97
CA VAL A 197 14.07 -5.42 -1.93
C VAL A 197 13.18 -5.88 -3.07
N MET A 198 11.99 -5.30 -3.20
CA MET A 198 11.05 -5.67 -4.27
C MET A 198 11.56 -5.24 -5.65
N GLY A 199 12.28 -4.13 -5.75
CA GLY A 199 12.87 -3.66 -7.01
C GLY A 199 13.93 -4.63 -7.51
N VAL A 200 14.89 -5.00 -6.67
CA VAL A 200 15.96 -5.96 -7.01
C VAL A 200 15.37 -7.33 -7.32
N TYR A 201 14.47 -7.84 -6.47
CA TYR A 201 13.84 -9.13 -6.71
C TYR A 201 12.99 -9.14 -8.00
N GLY A 202 12.33 -8.02 -8.34
CA GLY A 202 11.58 -7.91 -9.59
C GLY A 202 12.46 -8.01 -10.84
N ILE A 203 13.69 -7.49 -10.79
CA ILE A 203 14.68 -7.64 -11.86
C ILE A 203 15.07 -9.12 -11.96
N VAL A 204 15.43 -9.76 -10.84
CA VAL A 204 15.77 -11.19 -10.79
C VAL A 204 14.64 -12.03 -11.35
N GLN A 205 13.39 -11.75 -10.96
CA GLN A 205 12.21 -12.44 -11.44
C GLN A 205 12.08 -12.36 -12.96
N PHE A 206 12.35 -11.19 -13.56
CA PHE A 206 12.23 -11.01 -15.01
C PHE A 206 13.30 -11.78 -15.80
N PHE A 207 14.56 -11.71 -15.35
CA PHE A 207 15.69 -12.30 -16.09
C PHE A 207 15.91 -13.79 -15.80
N VAL A 208 15.63 -14.23 -14.57
CA VAL A 208 15.92 -15.61 -14.14
C VAL A 208 14.65 -16.47 -14.11
N MET A 209 13.51 -15.87 -13.77
CA MET A 209 12.26 -16.58 -13.47
C MET A 209 12.49 -17.75 -12.49
N PRO A 210 12.64 -17.48 -11.19
CA PRO A 210 12.91 -18.51 -10.19
C PRO A 210 11.85 -19.63 -10.18
N LYS A 211 12.27 -20.86 -9.87
CA LYS A 211 11.39 -22.05 -9.94
C LYS A 211 10.16 -21.96 -9.03
N TRP A 212 10.27 -21.29 -7.89
CA TRP A 212 9.13 -21.06 -7.00
C TRP A 212 8.11 -20.07 -7.57
N ASP A 213 8.55 -19.12 -8.40
CA ASP A 213 7.66 -18.21 -9.15
C ASP A 213 6.96 -18.93 -10.30
N VAL A 214 7.66 -19.85 -10.97
CA VAL A 214 7.06 -20.75 -11.97
C VAL A 214 5.97 -21.61 -11.33
N LEU A 215 6.28 -22.27 -10.20
CA LEU A 215 5.32 -23.08 -9.45
C LEU A 215 4.09 -22.25 -9.06
N TRP A 216 4.30 -21.01 -8.61
CA TRP A 216 3.24 -20.07 -8.29
C TRP A 216 2.36 -19.76 -9.50
N MET A 217 2.94 -19.34 -10.62
CA MET A 217 2.19 -18.94 -11.81
C MET A 217 1.36 -20.08 -12.40
N ILE A 218 1.94 -21.29 -12.45
CA ILE A 218 1.25 -22.48 -12.94
C ILE A 218 0.13 -22.88 -11.98
N GLY A 219 0.44 -23.01 -10.68
CA GLY A 219 -0.53 -23.46 -9.69
C GLY A 219 -1.68 -22.49 -9.45
N SER A 220 -1.43 -21.18 -9.57
CA SER A 220 -2.46 -20.15 -9.42
C SER A 220 -3.13 -19.74 -10.74
N GLN A 221 -2.79 -20.41 -11.85
CA GLN A 221 -3.37 -20.20 -13.18
C GLN A 221 -3.31 -18.73 -13.65
N MET A 222 -2.18 -18.07 -13.41
CA MET A 222 -2.00 -16.63 -13.65
C MET A 222 -1.68 -16.29 -15.12
N SER A 223 -2.53 -16.73 -16.05
CA SER A 223 -2.33 -16.50 -17.50
C SER A 223 -2.19 -15.02 -17.87
N SER A 224 -2.83 -14.11 -17.14
CA SER A 224 -2.75 -12.66 -17.35
C SER A 224 -1.40 -12.01 -16.97
N GLN A 225 -0.51 -12.76 -16.31
CA GLN A 225 0.85 -12.31 -15.97
C GLN A 225 1.88 -12.63 -17.06
N GLY A 226 1.48 -13.25 -18.16
CA GLY A 226 2.39 -13.73 -19.19
C GLY A 226 2.92 -15.12 -18.89
N ASP A 227 3.95 -15.53 -19.60
CA ASP A 227 4.47 -16.89 -19.55
C ASP A 227 5.47 -17.06 -18.40
N PRO A 228 5.46 -18.20 -17.70
CA PRO A 228 6.37 -18.49 -16.59
C PRO A 228 7.77 -18.86 -17.08
N VAL A 229 8.36 -18.01 -17.94
CA VAL A 229 9.70 -18.15 -18.52
C VAL A 229 10.45 -16.81 -18.40
N PRO A 230 11.80 -16.83 -18.42
CA PRO A 230 12.61 -15.62 -18.51
C PRO A 230 12.10 -14.68 -19.62
N TYR A 231 12.06 -13.38 -19.34
CA TYR A 231 11.58 -12.32 -20.25
C TYR A 231 10.08 -12.39 -20.64
N GLY A 232 9.38 -13.47 -20.28
CA GLY A 232 7.97 -13.71 -20.61
C GLY A 232 6.98 -13.08 -19.62
N VAL A 233 7.44 -12.76 -18.41
CA VAL A 233 6.58 -12.39 -17.28
C VAL A 233 6.39 -10.89 -17.11
N ARG A 234 5.18 -10.52 -16.69
CA ARG A 234 4.87 -9.22 -16.09
C ARG A 234 5.30 -9.25 -14.64
N VAL A 235 6.33 -8.48 -14.30
CA VAL A 235 6.94 -8.52 -12.97
C VAL A 235 5.92 -8.25 -11.87
N PHE A 236 5.86 -9.16 -10.90
CA PHE A 236 5.08 -9.05 -9.67
C PHE A 236 5.96 -9.10 -8.41
N SER A 237 7.27 -9.34 -8.59
CA SER A 237 8.28 -9.36 -7.55
C SER A 237 7.84 -10.25 -6.37
N THR A 238 8.01 -9.78 -5.13
CA THR A 238 7.68 -10.48 -3.88
C THR A 238 6.19 -10.48 -3.54
N MET A 239 5.33 -9.86 -4.35
CA MET A 239 3.89 -9.73 -4.09
C MET A 239 3.05 -10.77 -4.87
N ASN A 240 1.75 -10.87 -4.58
CA ASN A 240 0.88 -11.91 -5.17
C ASN A 240 0.69 -11.81 -6.69
N SER A 241 0.73 -10.59 -7.23
CA SER A 241 0.51 -10.31 -8.66
C SER A 241 1.02 -8.92 -9.04
N SER A 242 1.08 -8.62 -10.34
CA SER A 242 1.62 -7.35 -10.82
C SER A 242 0.82 -6.13 -10.35
N GLY A 243 -0.48 -6.28 -10.10
CA GLY A 243 -1.36 -5.19 -9.63
C GLY A 243 -0.96 -4.63 -8.25
N PRO A 244 -1.02 -5.44 -7.17
CA PRO A 244 -0.56 -5.04 -5.84
C PRO A 244 0.89 -4.55 -5.84
N PHE A 245 1.78 -5.23 -6.57
CA PHE A 245 3.17 -4.81 -6.75
C PHE A 245 3.27 -3.39 -7.33
N ALA A 246 2.54 -3.12 -8.39
CA ALA A 246 2.56 -1.82 -9.05
C ALA A 246 2.03 -0.69 -8.15
N PHE A 247 1.00 -0.95 -7.33
CA PHE A 247 0.55 0.02 -6.32
C PHE A 247 1.64 0.28 -5.28
N ALA A 248 2.22 -0.77 -4.69
CA ALA A 248 3.28 -0.64 -3.69
C ALA A 248 4.47 0.14 -4.24
N MET A 249 4.90 -0.19 -5.45
CA MET A 249 6.03 0.46 -6.12
C MET A 249 5.72 1.91 -6.51
N MET A 250 4.52 2.21 -7.01
CA MET A 250 4.06 3.59 -7.25
C MET A 250 4.11 4.42 -5.96
N GLY A 251 3.57 3.90 -4.85
CA GLY A 251 3.62 4.55 -3.55
C GLY A 251 5.06 4.80 -3.09
N ALA A 252 5.93 3.81 -3.28
CA ALA A 252 7.34 3.93 -2.94
C ALA A 252 8.06 5.00 -3.77
N LEU A 253 7.85 5.01 -5.10
CA LEU A 253 8.44 5.98 -6.03
C LEU A 253 8.01 7.41 -5.67
N VAL A 254 6.75 7.59 -5.28
CA VAL A 254 6.23 8.87 -4.77
C VAL A 254 6.93 9.28 -3.47
N PHE A 255 7.11 8.35 -2.51
CA PHE A 255 7.77 8.64 -1.24
C PHE A 255 9.28 8.87 -1.37
N MET A 256 9.94 8.30 -2.38
CA MET A 256 11.37 8.49 -2.65
C MET A 256 11.76 9.97 -2.76
N ILE A 257 10.88 10.79 -3.33
CA ILE A 257 11.08 12.25 -3.49
C ILE A 257 11.13 12.94 -2.12
N ALA A 258 10.33 12.46 -1.16
CA ALA A 258 10.27 12.98 0.21
C ALA A 258 11.34 12.36 1.13
N ALA A 259 11.87 11.19 0.80
CA ALA A 259 12.89 10.50 1.59
C ALA A 259 14.23 11.24 1.59
N THR A 260 15.00 11.12 2.68
CA THR A 260 16.32 11.74 2.83
C THR A 260 17.47 10.73 2.77
N GLU A 261 17.16 9.44 2.79
CA GLU A 261 18.15 8.35 2.81
C GLU A 261 18.95 8.29 1.51
N ARG A 262 20.24 7.95 1.60
CA ARG A 262 21.13 7.83 0.41
C ARG A 262 20.76 6.62 -0.46
N VAL A 263 20.34 5.53 0.18
CA VAL A 263 19.94 4.26 -0.46
C VAL A 263 18.78 4.44 -1.44
N ARG A 264 17.96 5.48 -1.27
CA ARG A 264 16.80 5.74 -2.13
C ARG A 264 17.12 5.84 -3.63
N TRP A 265 18.35 6.19 -4.01
CA TRP A 265 18.73 6.31 -5.42
C TRP A 265 18.93 4.94 -6.05
N ILE A 266 19.60 4.02 -5.33
CA ILE A 266 19.76 2.63 -5.75
C ILE A 266 18.39 1.94 -5.72
N ALA A 267 17.63 2.15 -4.64
CA ALA A 267 16.26 1.67 -4.55
C ALA A 267 15.40 2.20 -5.70
N GLY A 268 15.52 3.50 -6.01
CA GLY A 268 14.79 4.16 -7.07
C GLY A 268 15.09 3.61 -8.45
N ALA A 269 16.37 3.35 -8.74
CA ALA A 269 16.77 2.73 -10.00
C ALA A 269 16.16 1.32 -10.16
N ALA A 270 16.37 0.45 -9.17
CA ALA A 270 15.87 -0.92 -9.21
C ALA A 270 14.34 -0.99 -9.17
N GLY A 271 13.72 -0.13 -8.35
CA GLY A 271 12.27 -0.03 -8.21
C GLY A 271 11.59 0.52 -9.44
N PHE A 272 12.14 1.56 -10.06
CA PHE A 272 11.59 2.13 -11.31
C PHE A 272 11.69 1.14 -12.46
N LEU A 273 12.81 0.43 -12.59
CA LEU A 273 12.94 -0.61 -13.61
C LEU A 273 11.90 -1.72 -13.43
N SER A 274 11.77 -2.27 -12.23
CA SER A 274 10.77 -3.30 -11.96
C SER A 274 9.33 -2.78 -12.11
N PHE A 275 9.08 -1.51 -11.79
CA PHE A 275 7.82 -0.84 -12.09
C PHE A 275 7.54 -0.77 -13.59
N CYS A 276 8.56 -0.52 -14.42
CA CYS A 276 8.40 -0.56 -15.86
C CYS A 276 8.05 -1.96 -16.35
N LEU A 277 8.71 -2.99 -15.81
CA LEU A 277 8.53 -4.39 -16.20
C LEU A 277 7.23 -5.04 -15.65
N CYS A 278 6.53 -4.41 -14.71
CA CYS A 278 5.22 -4.92 -14.23
C CYS A 278 4.08 -4.66 -15.23
N LEU A 279 4.25 -3.66 -16.10
CA LEU A 279 3.35 -3.35 -17.21
C LEU A 279 1.88 -3.08 -16.79
N VAL A 280 1.64 -2.48 -15.61
CA VAL A 280 0.28 -2.15 -15.12
C VAL A 280 -0.11 -0.70 -15.46
N ARG A 281 -0.89 -0.51 -16.53
CA ARG A 281 -1.22 0.81 -17.10
C ARG A 281 -1.82 1.81 -16.12
N SER A 282 -2.79 1.39 -15.32
CA SER A 282 -3.48 2.29 -14.38
C SER A 282 -2.52 2.94 -13.39
N THR A 283 -1.51 2.20 -12.92
CA THR A 283 -0.50 2.72 -11.99
C THR A 283 0.51 3.66 -12.63
N TRP A 284 0.80 3.52 -13.93
CA TRP A 284 1.60 4.51 -14.65
C TRP A 284 0.87 5.85 -14.73
N GLY A 285 -0.41 5.82 -15.11
CA GLY A 285 -1.27 7.01 -15.07
C GLY A 285 -1.36 7.62 -13.67
N GLY A 286 -1.56 6.78 -12.65
CA GLY A 286 -1.53 7.19 -11.26
C GLY A 286 -0.20 7.84 -10.85
N TRP A 287 0.93 7.26 -11.22
CA TRP A 287 2.25 7.80 -10.92
C TRP A 287 2.46 9.17 -11.58
N VAL A 288 2.06 9.33 -12.85
CA VAL A 288 2.11 10.63 -13.56
C VAL A 288 1.23 11.67 -12.86
N ILE A 289 0.00 11.32 -12.48
CA ILE A 289 -0.89 12.21 -11.71
C ILE A 289 -0.21 12.63 -10.40
N ALA A 290 0.41 11.68 -9.68
CA ALA A 290 1.11 11.98 -8.44
C ALA A 290 2.30 12.93 -8.67
N LEU A 291 3.09 12.73 -9.73
CA LEU A 291 4.20 13.63 -10.09
C LEU A 291 3.71 15.04 -10.43
N VAL A 292 2.64 15.17 -11.22
CA VAL A 292 2.05 16.47 -11.57
C VAL A 292 1.60 17.22 -10.32
N ILE A 293 0.92 16.55 -9.39
CA ILE A 293 0.49 17.15 -8.12
C ILE A 293 1.69 17.56 -7.27
N GLN A 294 2.73 16.73 -7.20
CA GLN A 294 3.96 17.08 -6.47
C GLN A 294 4.68 18.27 -7.09
N LEU A 295 4.79 18.34 -8.42
CA LEU A 295 5.37 19.48 -9.13
C LEU A 295 4.57 20.76 -8.85
N ALA A 296 3.24 20.69 -8.93
CA ALA A 296 2.37 21.83 -8.66
C ALA A 296 2.58 22.39 -7.25
N LYS A 297 2.74 21.52 -6.24
CA LYS A 297 2.95 21.93 -4.84
C LYS A 297 4.39 22.27 -4.46
N SER A 298 5.37 21.87 -5.26
CA SER A 298 6.79 22.04 -4.96
C SER A 298 7.29 23.44 -5.29
N SER A 299 8.31 23.92 -4.54
CA SER A 299 9.06 25.12 -4.90
C SER A 299 9.93 24.87 -6.14
N ASN A 300 10.35 25.92 -6.85
CA ASN A 300 11.14 25.79 -8.09
C ASN A 300 12.39 24.91 -7.92
N ARG A 301 13.12 25.02 -6.79
CA ARG A 301 14.27 24.15 -6.50
C ARG A 301 13.89 22.67 -6.38
N VAL A 302 12.76 22.36 -5.77
CA VAL A 302 12.27 20.99 -5.63
C VAL A 302 11.71 20.47 -6.97
N ARG A 303 11.05 21.34 -7.76
CA ARG A 303 10.60 21.00 -9.12
C ARG A 303 11.75 20.55 -10.01
N VAL A 304 12.85 21.32 -10.04
CA VAL A 304 14.07 20.95 -10.78
C VAL A 304 14.61 19.61 -10.31
N ARG A 305 14.61 19.34 -8.99
CA ARG A 305 15.03 18.04 -8.47
C ARG A 305 14.12 16.89 -8.87
N ILE A 306 12.80 17.09 -8.89
CA ILE A 306 11.83 16.07 -9.34
C ILE A 306 12.05 15.76 -10.82
N ILE A 307 12.13 16.80 -11.66
CA ILE A 307 12.39 16.66 -13.10
C ILE A 307 13.74 15.98 -13.32
N GLY A 308 14.80 16.45 -12.65
CA GLY A 308 16.12 15.84 -12.72
C GLY A 308 16.13 14.37 -12.28
N SER A 309 15.40 14.03 -11.20
CA SER A 309 15.27 12.63 -10.78
C SER A 309 14.53 11.77 -11.80
N ALA A 310 13.47 12.30 -12.44
CA ALA A 310 12.75 11.58 -13.48
C ALA A 310 13.63 11.34 -14.73
N ILE A 311 14.42 12.35 -15.13
CA ILE A 311 15.39 12.21 -16.23
C ILE A 311 16.46 11.17 -15.88
N VAL A 312 17.02 11.21 -14.67
CA VAL A 312 18.03 10.24 -14.24
C VAL A 312 17.44 8.82 -14.22
N LEU A 313 16.22 8.64 -13.68
CA LEU A 313 15.55 7.33 -13.68
C LEU A 313 15.27 6.83 -15.10
N ALA A 314 14.84 7.71 -16.01
CA ALA A 314 14.65 7.36 -17.41
C ALA A 314 15.98 7.00 -18.10
N ALA A 315 17.04 7.77 -17.87
CA ALA A 315 18.38 7.51 -18.40
C ALA A 315 18.94 6.17 -17.91
N LEU A 316 18.68 5.79 -16.65
CA LEU A 316 19.07 4.49 -16.11
C LEU A 316 18.35 3.32 -16.78
N CYS A 317 17.19 3.55 -17.40
CA CYS A 317 16.50 2.53 -18.20
C CYS A 317 17.04 2.38 -19.63
N VAL A 318 17.82 3.36 -20.14
CA VAL A 318 18.32 3.35 -21.53
C VAL A 318 19.19 2.13 -21.84
N PRO A 319 20.17 1.74 -21.00
CA PRO A 319 20.98 0.55 -21.27
C PRO A 319 20.14 -0.73 -21.40
N LEU A 320 18.99 -0.79 -20.74
CA LEU A 320 18.12 -1.96 -20.76
C LEU A 320 17.30 -2.05 -22.04
N LEU A 321 17.13 -0.94 -22.76
CA LEU A 321 16.56 -0.96 -24.11
C LEU A 321 17.51 -1.61 -25.14
N THR A 322 18.77 -1.88 -24.78
CA THR A 322 19.65 -2.71 -25.63
C THR A 322 19.29 -4.19 -25.58
N VAL A 323 18.53 -4.62 -24.56
CA VAL A 323 18.02 -5.98 -24.43
C VAL A 323 16.71 -6.07 -25.22
N GLY A 324 16.74 -6.72 -26.39
CA GLY A 324 15.60 -6.81 -27.32
C GLY A 324 14.26 -7.10 -26.64
N PRO A 325 14.13 -8.18 -25.84
CA PRO A 325 12.88 -8.49 -25.13
C PRO A 325 12.40 -7.38 -24.18
N VAL A 326 13.30 -6.63 -23.55
CA VAL A 326 12.93 -5.49 -22.69
C VAL A 326 12.42 -4.33 -23.55
N ALA A 327 13.14 -4.02 -24.62
CA ALA A 327 12.78 -2.96 -25.56
C ALA A 327 11.42 -3.19 -26.21
N ASP A 328 11.14 -4.43 -26.65
CA ASP A 328 9.87 -4.80 -27.25
C ASP A 328 8.71 -4.62 -26.28
N ARG A 329 8.89 -5.06 -25.02
CA ARG A 329 7.84 -4.93 -23.98
C ARG A 329 7.58 -3.48 -23.61
N LEU A 330 8.63 -2.68 -23.41
CA LEU A 330 8.48 -1.25 -23.11
C LEU A 330 7.91 -0.48 -24.32
N GLY A 331 8.34 -0.83 -25.54
CA GLY A 331 7.89 -0.25 -26.80
C GLY A 331 6.40 -0.50 -27.05
N GLN A 332 5.95 -1.75 -26.91
CA GLN A 332 4.52 -2.10 -26.98
C GLN A 332 3.68 -1.31 -25.96
N ARG A 333 4.24 -1.01 -24.78
CA ARG A 333 3.54 -0.19 -23.78
C ARG A 333 3.49 1.29 -24.15
N LEU A 334 4.58 1.87 -24.63
CA LEU A 334 4.58 3.25 -25.13
C LEU A 334 3.56 3.41 -26.25
N GLN A 335 3.50 2.47 -27.19
CA GLN A 335 2.51 2.46 -28.27
C GLN A 335 1.07 2.36 -27.75
N SER A 336 0.82 1.57 -26.71
CA SER A 336 -0.52 1.46 -26.10
C SER A 336 -0.99 2.75 -25.40
N ILE A 337 -0.08 3.64 -25.01
CA ILE A 337 -0.42 4.94 -24.42
C ILE A 337 -0.72 5.97 -25.51
N THR A 338 -0.11 5.86 -26.69
CA THR A 338 -0.37 6.76 -27.82
C THR A 338 -1.60 6.36 -28.64
N ASN A 339 -1.88 5.05 -28.76
CA ASN A 339 -2.99 4.51 -29.54
C ASN A 339 -4.13 4.05 -28.64
N LEU A 340 -4.86 4.99 -28.04
CA LEU A 340 -6.04 4.70 -27.19
C LEU A 340 -7.22 4.08 -27.98
N LYS A 341 -7.24 4.19 -29.31
CA LYS A 341 -8.39 3.80 -30.16
C LYS A 341 -8.49 2.29 -30.45
N ASP A 342 -7.41 1.52 -30.29
CA ASP A 342 -7.36 0.07 -30.60
C ASP A 342 -7.23 -0.81 -29.33
N ASP A 343 -7.46 -0.23 -28.14
CA ASP A 343 -7.28 -0.95 -26.89
C ASP A 343 -8.50 -1.82 -26.56
N ARG A 344 -8.38 -3.14 -26.76
CA ARG A 344 -9.36 -4.14 -26.32
C ARG A 344 -9.82 -3.92 -24.87
N SER A 345 -8.95 -3.44 -23.97
CA SER A 345 -9.33 -3.20 -22.57
C SER A 345 -10.23 -1.99 -22.33
N TYR A 346 -10.17 -0.98 -23.21
CA TYR A 346 -11.06 0.17 -23.14
C TYR A 346 -12.44 -0.21 -23.72
N ASP A 347 -12.43 -0.98 -24.79
CA ASP A 347 -13.64 -1.44 -25.48
C ASP A 347 -14.43 -2.47 -24.64
N ASP A 348 -13.74 -3.43 -24.01
CA ASP A 348 -14.34 -4.39 -23.07
C ASP A 348 -14.92 -3.68 -21.83
N ARG A 349 -14.27 -2.61 -21.36
CA ARG A 349 -14.81 -1.77 -20.28
C ARG A 349 -16.04 -1.00 -20.71
N ASN A 350 -16.04 -0.40 -21.89
CA ASN A 350 -17.17 0.40 -22.35
C ASN A 350 -18.42 -0.47 -22.57
N LYS A 351 -18.23 -1.69 -23.10
CA LYS A 351 -19.28 -2.73 -23.16
C LYS A 351 -19.72 -3.15 -21.75
N PHE A 352 -18.77 -3.37 -20.84
CA PHE A 352 -19.07 -3.65 -19.44
C PHE A 352 -19.90 -2.52 -18.80
N TYR A 353 -19.50 -1.24 -18.94
CA TYR A 353 -20.28 -0.10 -18.44
C TYR A 353 -21.70 -0.06 -19.02
N ALA A 354 -21.86 -0.32 -20.32
CA ALA A 354 -23.17 -0.33 -20.97
C ALA A 354 -24.08 -1.44 -20.43
N THR A 355 -23.58 -2.67 -20.30
CA THR A 355 -24.35 -3.80 -19.76
C THR A 355 -24.61 -3.65 -18.26
N PHE A 356 -23.63 -3.14 -17.51
CA PHE A 356 -23.66 -3.10 -16.05
C PHE A 356 -24.36 -1.86 -15.48
N ALA A 357 -24.45 -0.76 -16.24
CA ALA A 357 -25.22 0.41 -15.84
C ALA A 357 -26.70 0.05 -15.61
N GLN A 358 -27.28 -0.77 -16.49
CA GLN A 358 -28.68 -1.18 -16.35
C GLN A 358 -28.90 -1.99 -15.06
N THR A 359 -28.04 -2.96 -14.78
CA THR A 359 -28.09 -3.76 -13.54
C THR A 359 -27.85 -2.90 -12.29
N ALA A 360 -26.88 -1.99 -12.32
CA ALA A 360 -26.53 -1.13 -11.19
C ALA A 360 -27.61 -0.09 -10.84
N PHE A 361 -28.46 0.32 -11.79
CA PHE A 361 -29.59 1.21 -11.51
C PHE A 361 -30.83 0.46 -11.02
N THR A 362 -31.00 -0.80 -11.39
CA THR A 362 -32.14 -1.63 -10.95
C THR A 362 -31.91 -2.31 -9.62
N ASP A 363 -30.67 -2.70 -9.32
CA ASP A 363 -30.31 -3.30 -8.03
C ASP A 363 -29.80 -2.22 -7.06
N VAL A 364 -30.74 -1.67 -6.29
CA VAL A 364 -30.45 -0.62 -5.31
C VAL A 364 -29.69 -1.17 -4.10
N ALA A 365 -29.95 -2.43 -3.73
CA ALA A 365 -29.36 -3.07 -2.56
C ALA A 365 -27.91 -3.50 -2.79
N GLY A 366 -27.58 -3.84 -4.04
CA GLY A 366 -26.29 -4.41 -4.42
C GLY A 366 -26.17 -5.87 -4.02
N GLU A 367 -25.11 -6.52 -4.50
CA GLU A 367 -24.87 -7.95 -4.26
C GLU A 367 -24.22 -8.24 -2.90
N GLY A 368 -23.72 -7.21 -2.21
CA GLY A 368 -23.09 -7.34 -0.91
C GLY A 368 -21.62 -7.80 -0.95
N LEU A 369 -20.98 -7.77 0.21
CA LEU A 369 -19.59 -8.22 0.39
C LEU A 369 -19.46 -9.73 0.16
N GLY A 370 -18.41 -10.13 -0.56
CA GLY A 370 -18.19 -11.52 -0.96
C GLY A 370 -18.59 -11.83 -2.41
N ALA A 371 -19.27 -10.90 -3.08
CA ALA A 371 -19.78 -11.10 -4.44
C ALA A 371 -18.71 -10.99 -5.54
N THR A 372 -17.55 -10.38 -5.29
CA THR A 372 -16.51 -10.14 -6.31
C THR A 372 -15.09 -10.46 -5.86
N GLY A 373 -14.20 -10.71 -6.82
CA GLY A 373 -12.77 -10.89 -6.53
C GLY A 373 -12.45 -12.22 -5.85
N ALA A 374 -11.38 -12.23 -5.04
CA ALA A 374 -10.85 -13.45 -4.43
C ALA A 374 -11.77 -14.06 -3.35
N SER A 375 -12.72 -13.29 -2.80
CA SER A 375 -13.70 -13.78 -1.81
C SER A 375 -14.67 -14.81 -2.40
N THR A 376 -14.94 -14.73 -3.71
CA THR A 376 -15.81 -15.67 -4.44
C THR A 376 -15.29 -17.11 -4.41
N LYS A 377 -13.98 -17.31 -4.17
CA LYS A 377 -13.39 -18.64 -3.98
C LYS A 377 -13.89 -19.33 -2.70
N LEU A 378 -14.38 -18.56 -1.73
CA LEU A 378 -14.89 -19.08 -0.46
C LEU A 378 -16.39 -19.42 -0.54
N SER A 379 -17.08 -18.96 -1.57
CA SER A 379 -18.49 -19.30 -1.85
C SER A 379 -18.65 -20.34 -2.95
N SER A 380 -17.61 -20.60 -3.76
CA SER A 380 -17.61 -21.69 -4.75
C SER A 380 -17.27 -23.04 -4.14
N SER A 381 -17.94 -24.12 -4.56
CA SER A 381 -17.75 -25.48 -4.02
C SER A 381 -16.35 -26.05 -4.27
N ASN A 382 -15.65 -25.54 -5.30
CA ASN A 382 -14.37 -26.10 -5.76
C ASN A 382 -13.18 -25.18 -5.45
N GLY A 383 -13.38 -24.02 -4.81
CA GLY A 383 -12.31 -23.04 -4.55
C GLY A 383 -11.85 -22.22 -5.77
N ASP A 384 -12.55 -22.37 -6.90
CA ASP A 384 -12.32 -21.60 -8.13
C ASP A 384 -12.92 -20.20 -8.05
N LEU A 385 -12.44 -19.29 -8.90
CA LEU A 385 -12.99 -17.93 -9.00
C LEU A 385 -14.46 -18.00 -9.44
N GLY A 386 -15.35 -17.35 -8.69
CA GLY A 386 -16.77 -17.26 -9.05
C GLY A 386 -17.01 -16.38 -10.28
N LYS A 387 -18.27 -16.31 -10.71
CA LYS A 387 -18.72 -15.57 -11.92
C LYS A 387 -18.20 -14.12 -12.01
N TYR A 388 -18.04 -13.44 -10.87
CA TYR A 388 -17.51 -12.07 -10.78
C TYR A 388 -16.12 -12.00 -10.11
N GLY A 389 -15.32 -13.07 -10.26
CA GLY A 389 -13.96 -13.17 -9.71
C GLY A 389 -12.97 -12.18 -10.32
N SER A 390 -13.20 -11.70 -11.54
CA SER A 390 -12.47 -10.59 -12.19
C SER A 390 -13.42 -9.44 -12.50
N PHE A 391 -13.26 -8.31 -11.81
CA PHE A 391 -14.11 -7.13 -11.97
C PHE A 391 -13.25 -5.90 -12.30
N ASP A 392 -13.15 -5.56 -13.58
CA ASP A 392 -12.17 -4.60 -14.12
C ASP A 392 -12.67 -3.15 -14.20
N SER A 393 -13.48 -2.73 -13.22
CA SER A 393 -13.94 -1.34 -13.06
C SER A 393 -14.19 -1.01 -11.58
N GLY A 394 -13.40 -0.10 -11.00
CA GLY A 394 -13.61 0.32 -9.61
C GLY A 394 -14.90 1.09 -9.41
N VAL A 395 -15.19 2.04 -10.31
CA VAL A 395 -16.40 2.88 -10.26
C VAL A 395 -17.68 2.06 -10.27
N MET A 396 -17.71 0.92 -10.98
CA MET A 396 -18.86 0.02 -10.96
C MET A 396 -18.79 -1.00 -9.83
N ASN A 397 -17.59 -1.42 -9.41
CA ASN A 397 -17.42 -2.40 -8.34
C ASN A 397 -17.92 -1.87 -6.99
N VAL A 398 -17.67 -0.60 -6.66
CA VAL A 398 -18.12 0.00 -5.40
C VAL A 398 -19.65 -0.07 -5.23
N PRO A 399 -20.48 0.47 -6.14
CA PRO A 399 -21.94 0.36 -6.04
C PRO A 399 -22.45 -1.06 -6.15
N PHE A 400 -21.80 -1.91 -6.95
CA PHE A 400 -22.20 -3.31 -7.06
C PHE A 400 -22.03 -4.09 -5.74
N VAL A 401 -20.90 -3.89 -5.05
CA VAL A 401 -20.58 -4.60 -3.81
C VAL A 401 -21.25 -3.95 -2.59
N LEU A 402 -21.24 -2.62 -2.50
CA LEU A 402 -21.76 -1.92 -1.32
C LEU A 402 -23.25 -1.56 -1.40
N GLY A 403 -23.88 -1.72 -2.56
CA GLY A 403 -25.18 -1.13 -2.84
C GLY A 403 -25.14 0.40 -2.89
N TRP A 404 -26.24 1.02 -3.30
CA TRP A 404 -26.34 2.48 -3.29
C TRP A 404 -26.27 3.08 -1.87
N PRO A 405 -26.99 2.55 -0.86
CA PRO A 405 -26.88 3.07 0.50
C PRO A 405 -25.46 2.99 1.06
N GLY A 406 -24.81 1.82 0.92
CA GLY A 406 -23.44 1.63 1.39
C GLY A 406 -22.43 2.49 0.64
N THR A 407 -22.58 2.62 -0.68
CA THR A 407 -21.71 3.44 -1.53
C THR A 407 -21.80 4.92 -1.20
N LEU A 408 -23.00 5.45 -1.01
CA LEU A 408 -23.20 6.86 -0.67
C LEU A 408 -22.55 7.20 0.67
N LEU A 409 -22.77 6.36 1.69
CA LEU A 409 -22.15 6.53 3.01
C LEU A 409 -20.62 6.45 2.93
N TYR A 410 -20.10 5.43 2.22
CA TYR A 410 -18.67 5.20 2.07
C TYR A 410 -17.98 6.34 1.31
N LEU A 411 -18.49 6.71 0.14
CA LEU A 411 -17.93 7.77 -0.70
C LEU A 411 -18.06 9.13 -0.02
N PHE A 412 -19.18 9.43 0.65
CA PHE A 412 -19.34 10.69 1.36
C PHE A 412 -18.31 10.82 2.50
N GLY A 413 -18.12 9.75 3.29
CA GLY A 413 -17.07 9.72 4.32
C GLY A 413 -15.67 9.88 3.72
N LEU A 414 -15.36 9.19 2.63
CA LEU A 414 -14.07 9.26 1.96
C LEU A 414 -13.79 10.65 1.36
N VAL A 415 -14.73 11.21 0.60
CA VAL A 415 -14.61 12.55 0.01
C VAL A 415 -14.48 13.62 1.09
N TRP A 416 -15.18 13.46 2.22
CA TRP A 416 -15.03 14.36 3.35
C TRP A 416 -13.61 14.26 3.96
N LEU A 417 -13.06 13.06 4.15
CA LEU A 417 -11.68 12.88 4.60
C LEU A 417 -10.67 13.49 3.62
N LEU A 418 -10.83 13.23 2.32
CA LEU A 418 -10.00 13.79 1.26
C LEU A 418 -10.06 15.33 1.25
N GLY A 419 -11.25 15.92 1.34
CA GLY A 419 -11.43 17.37 1.40
C GLY A 419 -10.80 17.99 2.65
N ARG A 420 -10.79 17.28 3.79
CA ARG A 420 -10.05 17.70 4.99
C ARG A 420 -8.54 17.60 4.80
N ALA A 421 -8.05 16.50 4.23
CA ALA A 421 -6.63 16.29 3.97
C ALA A 421 -6.10 17.31 2.95
N LEU A 422 -6.84 17.61 1.88
CA LEU A 422 -6.51 18.62 0.88
C LEU A 422 -6.36 20.01 1.52
N ARG A 423 -7.37 20.44 2.30
CA ARG A 423 -7.34 21.72 3.04
C ARG A 423 -6.17 21.78 4.03
N ALA A 424 -5.90 20.70 4.77
CA ALA A 424 -4.77 20.62 5.69
C ALA A 424 -3.42 20.71 4.96
N SER A 425 -3.31 20.06 3.80
CA SER A 425 -2.10 20.04 2.99
C SER A 425 -1.73 21.44 2.45
N PHE A 426 -2.71 22.32 2.19
CA PHE A 426 -2.42 23.71 1.81
C PHE A 426 -1.82 24.54 2.95
N ARG A 427 -2.08 24.19 4.21
CA ARG A 427 -1.47 24.85 5.39
C ARG A 427 -0.04 24.34 5.66
N LEU A 428 0.25 23.11 5.22
CA LEU A 428 1.51 22.38 5.45
C LEU A 428 2.43 22.36 4.21
N ARG A 429 2.49 23.46 3.44
CA ARG A 429 3.24 23.54 2.16
C ARG A 429 4.73 23.18 2.25
N ARG A 430 5.35 23.31 3.42
CA ARG A 430 6.79 23.02 3.61
C ARG A 430 7.09 21.54 3.87
N ASP A 431 6.11 20.73 4.24
CA ASP A 431 6.34 19.31 4.54
C ASP A 431 6.26 18.47 3.26
N LYS A 432 7.42 17.95 2.83
CA LYS A 432 7.55 17.10 1.64
C LYS A 432 6.78 15.79 1.77
N PHE A 433 6.67 15.24 2.98
CA PHE A 433 5.92 14.01 3.20
C PHE A 433 4.42 14.25 3.02
N VAL A 434 3.90 15.38 3.51
CA VAL A 434 2.50 15.79 3.30
C VAL A 434 2.18 16.01 1.82
N ALA A 435 3.12 16.57 1.05
CA ALA A 435 2.96 16.70 -0.39
C ALA A 435 2.92 15.33 -1.10
N ALA A 436 3.82 14.41 -0.72
CA ALA A 436 3.83 13.04 -1.24
C ALA A 436 2.53 12.29 -0.90
N CYS A 437 2.10 12.30 0.36
CA CYS A 437 0.83 11.70 0.79
C CYS A 437 -0.36 12.30 0.03
N LEU A 438 -0.42 13.61 -0.17
CA LEU A 438 -1.53 14.22 -0.91
C LEU A 438 -1.55 13.71 -2.35
N SER A 439 -0.39 13.74 -3.03
CA SER A 439 -0.26 13.27 -4.40
C SER A 439 -0.65 11.81 -4.55
N LEU A 440 -0.25 10.97 -3.59
CA LEU A 440 -0.56 9.55 -3.56
C LEU A 440 -2.06 9.31 -3.34
N SER A 441 -2.67 10.00 -2.37
CA SER A 441 -4.11 9.85 -2.08
C SER A 441 -4.99 10.25 -3.26
N LEU A 442 -4.69 11.39 -3.92
CA LEU A 442 -5.45 11.85 -5.09
C LEU A 442 -5.22 10.96 -6.31
N SER A 443 -3.99 10.47 -6.51
CA SER A 443 -3.65 9.53 -7.57
C SER A 443 -4.41 8.21 -7.41
N VAL A 444 -4.35 7.59 -6.23
CA VAL A 444 -5.06 6.32 -5.95
C VAL A 444 -6.57 6.52 -6.07
N PHE A 445 -7.11 7.66 -5.63
CA PHE A 445 -8.52 7.99 -5.82
C PHE A 445 -8.89 8.13 -7.32
N ALA A 446 -8.07 8.83 -8.11
CA ALA A 446 -8.30 8.97 -9.56
C ALA A 446 -8.23 7.63 -10.31
N MET A 447 -7.40 6.69 -9.81
CA MET A 447 -7.31 5.34 -10.38
C MET A 447 -8.56 4.48 -10.20
N LEU A 448 -9.53 4.91 -9.38
CA LEU A 448 -10.81 4.22 -9.20
C LEU A 448 -11.53 3.94 -10.52
N VAL A 449 -11.36 4.82 -11.51
CA VAL A 449 -11.94 4.67 -12.85
C VAL A 449 -11.47 3.38 -13.53
N PHE A 450 -10.24 2.92 -13.25
CA PHE A 450 -9.67 1.75 -13.89
C PHE A 450 -9.82 0.46 -13.09
N THR A 451 -9.82 0.54 -11.76
CA THR A 451 -9.83 -0.63 -10.87
C THR A 451 -10.27 -0.20 -9.47
N ASN A 452 -10.81 -1.12 -8.67
CA ASN A 452 -11.15 -0.80 -7.28
C ASN A 452 -9.86 -0.57 -6.47
N SER A 453 -9.54 0.70 -6.25
CA SER A 453 -8.34 1.14 -5.55
C SER A 453 -8.56 1.39 -4.05
N PHE A 454 -9.77 1.11 -3.53
CA PHE A 454 -10.14 1.35 -2.14
C PHE A 454 -9.84 0.18 -1.20
N ILE A 455 -9.60 -1.00 -1.76
CA ILE A 455 -9.23 -2.22 -1.04
C ILE A 455 -7.76 -2.54 -1.28
N GLY A 456 -7.23 -3.56 -0.59
CA GLY A 456 -5.90 -4.06 -0.91
C GLY A 456 -4.79 -3.07 -0.56
N THR A 457 -3.71 -3.19 -1.32
CA THR A 457 -2.58 -2.27 -1.30
C THR A 457 -3.00 -0.83 -1.66
N GLY A 458 -3.92 -0.66 -2.61
CA GLY A 458 -4.43 0.66 -3.00
C GLY A 458 -5.10 1.36 -1.82
N GLY A 459 -6.03 0.68 -1.16
CA GLY A 459 -6.72 1.18 0.03
C GLY A 459 -5.75 1.58 1.13
N LEU A 460 -4.79 0.70 1.44
CA LEU A 460 -3.77 0.97 2.46
C LEU A 460 -3.00 2.25 2.15
N LEU A 461 -2.57 2.46 0.90
CA LEU A 461 -1.88 3.68 0.48
C LEU A 461 -2.78 4.92 0.60
N LEU A 462 -4.04 4.81 0.19
CA LEU A 462 -5.02 5.89 0.22
C LEU A 462 -5.26 6.38 1.66
N PHE A 463 -5.72 5.48 2.54
CA PHE A 463 -6.07 5.83 3.91
C PHE A 463 -4.84 6.20 4.74
N MET A 464 -3.73 5.46 4.63
CA MET A 464 -2.49 5.83 5.30
C MET A 464 -2.07 7.26 4.92
N SER A 465 -2.15 7.62 3.64
CA SER A 465 -1.76 8.95 3.17
C SER A 465 -2.69 10.04 3.69
N ILE A 466 -4.00 9.85 3.59
CA ILE A 466 -5.01 10.80 4.10
C ILE A 466 -4.79 11.06 5.59
N PHE A 467 -4.71 9.99 6.39
CA PHE A 467 -4.59 10.12 7.84
C PHE A 467 -3.21 10.59 8.29
N SER A 468 -2.14 10.32 7.52
CA SER A 468 -0.83 10.93 7.78
C SER A 468 -0.87 12.46 7.64
N ILE A 469 -1.59 12.99 6.64
CA ILE A 469 -1.78 14.45 6.47
C ILE A 469 -2.58 15.03 7.63
N LEU A 470 -3.67 14.38 8.03
CA LEU A 470 -4.49 14.82 9.16
C LEU A 470 -3.71 14.80 10.48
N SER A 471 -2.85 13.80 10.67
CA SER A 471 -1.96 13.68 11.82
C SER A 471 -0.92 14.78 11.85
N ALA A 472 -0.29 15.09 10.71
CA ALA A 472 0.63 16.22 10.58
C ALA A 472 -0.02 17.56 10.97
N ALA A 473 -1.27 17.77 10.54
CA ALA A 473 -2.02 18.98 10.85
C ALA A 473 -2.40 19.07 12.33
N HIS A 474 -2.73 17.95 12.96
CA HIS A 474 -2.99 17.90 14.40
C HIS A 474 -1.71 18.17 15.21
N TRP A 475 -0.61 17.51 14.84
CA TRP A 475 0.69 17.69 15.46
C TRP A 475 1.17 19.15 15.40
N GLN A 476 1.06 19.81 14.25
CA GLN A 476 1.44 21.22 14.12
C GLN A 476 0.58 22.14 15.00
N LYS A 477 -0.72 21.84 15.16
CA LYS A 477 -1.60 22.60 16.07
C LYS A 477 -1.14 22.44 17.53
N LEU A 478 -0.79 21.22 17.94
CA LEU A 478 -0.27 20.96 19.29
C LEU A 478 1.04 21.71 19.54
N GLN A 479 1.96 21.72 18.57
CA GLN A 479 3.20 22.48 18.69
C GLN A 479 2.98 23.99 18.83
N ARG A 480 2.09 24.57 18.03
CA ARG A 480 1.75 26.00 18.13
C ARG A 480 1.11 26.34 19.48
N ALA A 481 0.22 25.48 19.98
CA ALA A 481 -0.40 25.65 21.28
C ALA A 481 0.62 25.55 22.42
N SER A 482 1.61 24.65 22.31
CA SER A 482 2.70 24.55 23.27
C SER A 482 3.62 25.78 23.23
N ALA A 483 3.98 26.26 22.04
CA ALA A 483 4.81 27.46 21.88
C ALA A 483 4.12 28.72 22.42
N ALA A 484 2.80 28.83 22.26
CA ALA A 484 2.02 29.93 22.83
C ALA A 484 1.91 29.89 24.36
N ARG A 485 2.08 28.71 24.99
CA ARG A 485 2.02 28.55 26.46
C ARG A 485 3.35 28.84 27.16
N PHE A 486 4.48 28.77 26.46
CA PHE A 486 5.81 29.02 27.02
C PHE A 486 6.60 30.00 26.13
N PRO A 487 6.27 31.29 26.12
CA PRO A 487 6.87 32.29 25.23
C PRO A 487 8.35 32.64 25.51
N GLY A 488 9.08 31.91 26.38
CA GLY A 488 10.41 32.29 26.85
C GLY A 488 11.43 31.16 27.08
N ALA A 489 11.24 29.96 26.51
CA ALA A 489 12.22 28.87 26.68
C ALA A 489 13.44 28.96 25.72
N ASP A 490 13.47 29.94 24.82
CA ASP A 490 14.52 30.17 23.82
C ASP A 490 15.21 31.55 23.98
N GLN A 491 15.23 32.13 25.19
CA GLN A 491 16.07 33.31 25.49
C GLN A 491 17.35 32.92 26.21
#